data_AF-A0A850T6Q1-F1
#
_entry.id   AF-A0A850T6Q1-F1
#
_cell.length_a   1.000
_cell.length_b   1.000
_cell.length_c   1.000
_cell.angle_alpha   90.00
_cell.angle_beta   90.00
_cell.angle_gamma   90.00
#
_symmetry.space_group_name_H-M   'P 1'
#
loop_
_entity.id
_entity.type
_entity.pdbx_description
1 polymer ?
#
loop_
_entity_poly.entity_id
_entity_poly.type
_entity_poly.pdbx_seq_one_letter_code
_entity_poly.pdbx_strand_id
1 'polypeptide(L)'
;MTVRTFTADDIAAAKAWPFEEARKLAERLQRIGHDGVVVFETGYGPSGPPHIGTFGEGARTTMVRRAFELMTGRKSRLISFSDDMDGMRKVPPHLPNQELLARHLQMPLSSVPDPWGAHQSFAHHNNAKLRAFL
;
A
#
# COMPACT_ATOMS: atom_id res chain seq x y z
N MET A 1 -26.38 -15.85 4.40
CA MET A 1 -26.07 -14.48 4.86
C MET A 1 -26.51 -13.53 3.76
N THR A 2 -27.55 -12.73 3.98
CA THR A 2 -28.03 -11.78 2.94
C THR A 2 -27.14 -10.55 2.99
N VAL A 3 -26.40 -10.27 1.91
CA VAL A 3 -25.57 -9.07 1.80
C VAL A 3 -26.51 -7.88 1.62
N ARG A 4 -26.51 -6.94 2.57
CA ARG A 4 -27.25 -5.68 2.45
C ARG A 4 -26.72 -4.90 1.25
N THR A 5 -27.62 -4.42 0.40
CA THR A 5 -27.29 -3.43 -0.63
C THR A 5 -27.48 -2.04 -0.04
N PHE A 6 -26.48 -1.16 -0.23
CA PHE A 6 -26.53 0.22 0.27
C PHE A 6 -27.06 1.15 -0.82
N THR A 7 -27.97 2.06 -0.45
CA THR A 7 -28.51 3.08 -1.36
C THR A 7 -27.60 4.30 -1.48
N ALA A 8 -27.90 5.21 -2.42
CA ALA A 8 -27.21 6.51 -2.50
C ALA A 8 -27.39 7.34 -1.22
N ASP A 9 -28.58 7.29 -0.60
CA ASP A 9 -28.86 7.98 0.67
C ASP A 9 -28.06 7.37 1.82
N ASP A 10 -27.92 6.03 1.87
CA ASP A 10 -27.06 5.36 2.85
C ASP A 10 -25.59 5.84 2.72
N ILE A 11 -25.10 5.99 1.50
CA ILE A 11 -23.74 6.47 1.20
C ILE A 11 -23.58 7.95 1.59
N ALA A 12 -24.54 8.80 1.25
CA ALA A 12 -24.52 10.21 1.57
C ALA A 12 -24.54 10.45 3.10
N ALA A 13 -25.32 9.64 3.84
CA ALA A 13 -25.45 9.72 5.29
C ALA A 13 -24.30 9.03 6.06
N ALA A 14 -23.40 8.32 5.38
CA ALA A 14 -22.32 7.57 6.02
C ALA A 14 -21.35 8.50 6.78
N LYS A 15 -21.23 8.28 8.11
CA LYS A 15 -20.37 9.03 9.04
C LYS A 15 -19.03 8.36 9.33
N ALA A 16 -18.73 7.23 8.68
CA ALA A 16 -17.45 6.58 8.86
C ALA A 16 -16.34 7.46 8.27
N TRP A 17 -15.19 7.52 8.94
CA TRP A 17 -14.05 8.37 8.56
C TRP A 17 -13.63 8.26 7.07
N PRO A 18 -13.71 7.10 6.37
CA PRO A 18 -13.31 7.05 4.96
C PRO A 18 -14.21 7.89 4.06
N PHE A 19 -15.51 8.02 4.40
CA PHE A 19 -16.45 8.86 3.66
C PHE A 19 -16.21 10.34 3.93
N GLU A 20 -15.73 10.70 5.12
CA GLU A 20 -15.34 12.08 5.41
C GLU A 20 -14.10 12.50 4.60
N GLU A 21 -13.07 11.65 4.55
CA GLU A 21 -11.88 11.90 3.71
C GLU A 21 -12.22 11.91 2.22
N ALA A 22 -13.11 11.01 1.78
CA ALA A 22 -13.60 10.99 0.40
C ALA A 22 -14.38 12.27 0.01
N ARG A 23 -15.19 12.83 0.92
CA ARG A 23 -15.88 14.12 0.72
C ARG A 23 -14.88 15.26 0.52
N LYS A 24 -13.92 15.40 1.44
CA LYS A 24 -12.87 16.42 1.35
C LYS A 24 -12.10 16.31 0.02
N LEU A 25 -11.80 15.09 -0.40
CA LEU A 25 -11.15 14.84 -1.69
C LEU A 25 -12.03 15.27 -2.87
N ALA A 26 -13.30 14.87 -2.91
CA ALA A 26 -14.23 15.21 -3.99
C ALA A 26 -14.41 16.73 -4.12
N GLU A 27 -14.62 17.44 -3.01
CA GLU A 27 -14.71 18.90 -2.96
C GLU A 27 -13.42 19.56 -3.47
N ARG A 28 -12.25 19.05 -3.06
CA ARG A 28 -10.96 19.54 -3.54
C ARG A 28 -10.82 19.36 -5.05
N LEU A 29 -11.16 18.19 -5.58
CA LEU A 29 -11.03 17.90 -7.02
C LEU A 29 -11.97 18.78 -7.86
N GLN A 30 -13.19 19.04 -7.37
CA GLN A 30 -14.11 19.99 -8.00
C GLN A 30 -13.51 21.41 -8.03
N ARG A 31 -12.96 21.87 -6.89
CA ARG A 31 -12.36 23.20 -6.78
C ARG A 31 -11.18 23.42 -7.74
N ILE A 32 -10.38 22.39 -8.00
CA ILE A 32 -9.24 22.48 -8.93
C ILE A 32 -9.62 22.11 -10.38
N GLY A 33 -10.88 21.77 -10.66
CA GLY A 33 -11.33 21.37 -11.99
C GLY A 33 -10.71 20.07 -12.51
N HIS A 34 -10.31 19.14 -11.62
CA HIS A 34 -9.73 17.86 -12.04
C HIS A 34 -10.82 16.85 -12.37
N ASP A 35 -10.94 16.50 -13.65
CA ASP A 35 -11.91 15.56 -14.23
C ASP A 35 -11.30 14.19 -14.59
N GLY A 36 -9.98 14.10 -14.64
CA GLY A 36 -9.24 12.87 -14.95
C GLY A 36 -9.33 11.76 -13.89
N VAL A 37 -8.60 10.66 -14.17
CA VAL A 37 -8.45 9.53 -13.24
C VAL A 37 -7.81 10.02 -11.94
N VAL A 38 -8.39 9.64 -10.80
CA VAL A 38 -7.84 9.96 -9.48
C VAL A 38 -6.90 8.84 -9.04
N VAL A 39 -5.66 9.20 -8.72
CA VAL A 39 -4.65 8.25 -8.25
C VAL A 39 -4.62 8.26 -6.72
N PHE A 40 -4.80 7.08 -6.14
CA PHE A 40 -4.57 6.79 -4.73
C PHE A 40 -3.25 6.04 -4.63
N GLU A 41 -2.51 6.30 -3.56
CA GLU A 41 -1.18 5.72 -3.34
C GLU A 41 -1.06 5.16 -1.92
N THR A 42 -0.33 4.06 -1.79
CA THR A 42 0.12 3.47 -0.53
C THR A 42 1.56 3.01 -0.73
N GLY A 43 2.38 3.08 0.31
CA GLY A 43 3.77 2.65 0.26
C GLY A 43 4.04 1.45 1.17
N TYR A 44 5.21 0.85 0.99
CA TYR A 44 5.86 0.06 2.03
C TYR A 44 7.35 -0.10 1.69
N GLY A 45 8.18 -0.15 2.72
CA GLY A 45 9.59 -0.50 2.58
C GLY A 45 9.78 -2.03 2.63
N PRO A 46 10.31 -2.68 1.58
CA PRO A 46 10.50 -4.13 1.53
C PRO A 46 11.76 -4.59 2.29
N SER A 47 12.01 -3.96 3.44
CA SER A 47 13.15 -4.23 4.33
C SER A 47 12.88 -5.36 5.33
N GLY A 48 11.69 -5.94 5.29
CA GLY A 48 11.27 -7.04 6.13
C GLY A 48 9.92 -7.61 5.66
N PRO A 49 9.42 -8.65 6.36
CA PRO A 49 8.15 -9.26 6.00
C PRO A 49 6.98 -8.27 6.22
N PRO A 50 5.93 -8.33 5.38
CA PRO A 50 4.74 -7.53 5.59
C PRO A 50 4.10 -7.90 6.94
N HIS A 51 3.59 -6.90 7.65
CA HIS A 51 2.92 -7.07 8.94
C HIS A 51 1.59 -6.32 8.98
N ILE A 52 0.88 -6.38 10.12
CA ILE A 52 -0.43 -5.74 10.28
C ILE A 52 -0.40 -4.22 10.02
N GLY A 53 0.75 -3.58 10.20
CA GLY A 53 0.95 -2.17 9.87
C GLY A 53 0.94 -1.92 8.37
N THR A 54 1.69 -2.73 7.60
CA THR A 54 1.68 -2.75 6.13
C THR A 54 0.28 -3.00 5.59
N PHE A 55 -0.44 -3.98 6.16
CA PHE A 55 -1.85 -4.20 5.85
C PHE A 55 -2.68 -2.94 6.08
N GLY A 56 -2.55 -2.36 7.28
CA GLY A 56 -3.30 -1.18 7.68
C GLY A 56 -3.09 0.00 6.74
N GLU A 57 -1.89 0.17 6.20
CA GLU A 57 -1.60 1.20 5.20
C GLU A 57 -2.39 0.98 3.91
N GLY A 58 -2.27 -0.20 3.30
CA GLY A 58 -3.01 -0.53 2.08
C GLY A 58 -4.54 -0.54 2.29
N ALA A 59 -4.99 -1.02 3.45
CA ALA A 59 -6.40 -1.10 3.81
C ALA A 59 -7.01 0.30 3.97
N ARG A 60 -6.35 1.22 4.68
CA ARG A 60 -6.87 2.59 4.87
C ARG A 60 -7.01 3.34 3.53
N THR A 61 -5.99 3.27 2.67
CA THR A 61 -6.06 3.89 1.33
C THR A 61 -7.20 3.26 0.52
N THR A 62 -7.36 1.94 0.57
CA THR A 62 -8.43 1.23 -0.11
C THR A 62 -9.82 1.61 0.42
N MET A 63 -9.98 1.81 1.73
CA MET A 63 -11.25 2.25 2.33
C MET A 63 -11.66 3.64 1.83
N VAL A 64 -10.74 4.60 1.81
CA VAL A 64 -11.02 5.97 1.31
C VAL A 64 -11.30 5.92 -0.20
N ARG A 65 -10.49 5.19 -0.97
CA ARG A 65 -10.71 4.99 -2.40
C ARG A 65 -12.09 4.43 -2.68
N ARG A 66 -12.50 3.40 -1.94
CA ARG A 66 -13.82 2.76 -2.13
C ARG A 66 -14.95 3.72 -1.78
N ALA A 67 -14.84 4.46 -0.68
CA ALA A 67 -15.82 5.48 -0.32
C ALA A 67 -15.93 6.56 -1.41
N PHE A 68 -14.79 7.04 -1.94
CA PHE A 68 -14.75 8.00 -3.03
C PHE A 68 -15.43 7.49 -4.31
N GLU A 69 -15.15 6.26 -4.73
CA GLU A 69 -15.80 5.65 -5.89
C GLU A 69 -17.32 5.51 -5.70
N LEU A 70 -17.76 5.05 -4.52
CA LEU A 70 -19.18 4.90 -4.19
C LEU A 70 -19.92 6.24 -4.19
N MET A 71 -19.27 7.30 -3.69
CA MET A 71 -19.86 8.63 -3.60
C MET A 71 -19.91 9.38 -4.93
N THR A 72 -18.88 9.23 -5.76
CA THR A 72 -18.69 10.09 -6.94
C THR A 72 -18.93 9.37 -8.27
N GLY A 73 -18.92 8.03 -8.28
CA GLY A 73 -18.94 7.24 -9.50
C GLY A 73 -17.69 7.40 -10.37
N ARG A 74 -16.67 8.14 -9.92
CA ARG A 74 -15.47 8.43 -10.71
C ARG A 74 -14.51 7.24 -10.77
N LYS A 75 -13.83 7.08 -11.90
CA LYS A 75 -12.74 6.10 -12.04
C LYS A 75 -11.56 6.51 -11.17
N SER A 76 -10.94 5.53 -10.53
CA SER A 76 -9.72 5.71 -9.74
C SER A 76 -8.69 4.62 -10.04
N ARG A 77 -7.43 4.86 -9.66
CA ARG A 77 -6.34 3.89 -9.73
C ARG A 77 -5.63 3.86 -8.38
N LEU A 78 -5.30 2.66 -7.89
CA LEU A 78 -4.43 2.48 -6.72
C LEU A 78 -3.02 2.11 -7.19
N ILE A 79 -2.02 2.82 -6.68
CA ILE A 79 -0.60 2.48 -6.82
C ILE A 79 -0.11 2.02 -5.45
N SER A 80 0.41 0.80 -5.38
CA SER A 80 1.18 0.32 -4.22
C SER A 80 2.65 0.44 -4.56
N PHE A 81 3.31 1.41 -3.95
CA PHE A 81 4.71 1.70 -4.15
C PHE A 81 5.57 0.85 -3.22
N SER A 82 6.65 0.28 -3.76
CA SER A 82 7.65 -0.47 -3.01
C SER A 82 8.92 0.36 -2.97
N ASP A 83 9.31 0.83 -1.78
CA ASP A 83 10.54 1.60 -1.57
C ASP A 83 11.79 0.70 -1.60
N ASP A 84 11.97 -0.08 -2.68
CA ASP A 84 13.03 -1.09 -2.80
C ASP A 84 14.42 -0.50 -3.07
N MET A 85 14.48 0.79 -3.36
CA MET A 85 15.73 1.53 -3.51
C MET A 85 16.29 2.05 -2.18
N ASP A 86 15.56 1.93 -1.08
CA ASP A 86 16.05 2.27 0.25
C ASP A 86 17.29 1.44 0.62
N GLY A 87 18.21 2.05 1.38
CA GLY A 87 19.41 1.37 1.84
C GLY A 87 19.12 0.32 2.92
N MET A 88 19.78 -0.84 2.86
CA MET A 88 19.76 -1.82 3.95
C MET A 88 20.48 -1.27 5.19
N ARG A 89 19.71 -0.67 6.11
CA ARG A 89 20.26 0.03 7.28
C ARG A 89 20.82 -0.90 8.37
N LYS A 90 20.28 -2.11 8.47
CA LYS A 90 20.68 -3.11 9.46
C LYS A 90 20.39 -4.51 8.93
N VAL A 91 21.07 -5.52 9.49
CA VAL A 91 20.73 -6.93 9.30
C VAL A 91 19.88 -7.37 10.51
N PRO A 92 18.59 -7.73 10.33
CA PRO A 92 17.81 -8.32 11.40
C PRO A 92 18.42 -9.65 11.86
N PRO A 93 18.52 -9.90 13.18
CA PRO A 93 19.27 -11.04 13.74
C PRO A 93 18.65 -12.41 13.43
N HIS A 94 17.37 -12.45 13.05
CA HIS A 94 16.66 -13.68 12.72
C HIS A 94 16.82 -14.10 11.25
N LEU A 95 17.48 -13.29 10.42
CA LEU A 95 17.70 -13.65 9.02
C LEU A 95 18.85 -14.66 8.88
N PRO A 96 18.76 -15.60 7.93
CA PRO A 96 19.91 -16.43 7.58
C PRO A 96 21.00 -15.58 6.89
N ASN A 97 22.21 -16.15 6.75
CA ASN A 97 23.30 -15.55 5.99
C ASN A 97 23.71 -14.14 6.46
N GLN A 98 23.84 -13.95 7.78
CA GLN A 98 24.19 -12.67 8.42
C GLN A 98 25.43 -11.99 7.78
N GLU A 99 26.50 -12.74 7.54
CA GLU A 99 27.73 -12.21 6.95
C GLU A 99 27.55 -11.73 5.50
N LEU A 100 26.75 -12.44 4.71
CA LEU A 100 26.40 -12.05 3.34
C LEU A 100 25.65 -10.72 3.35
N LEU A 101 24.64 -10.61 4.21
CA LEU A 101 23.81 -9.42 4.32
C LEU A 101 24.59 -8.21 4.86
N ALA A 102 25.50 -8.43 5.82
CA ALA A 102 26.35 -7.38 6.39
C ALA A 102 27.24 -6.70 5.34
N ARG A 103 27.68 -7.44 4.30
CA ARG A 103 28.46 -6.89 3.18
C ARG A 103 27.66 -5.95 2.27
N HIS A 104 26.33 -6.01 2.33
CA HIS A 104 25.42 -5.22 1.50
C HIS A 104 24.70 -4.12 2.28
N LEU A 105 25.18 -3.78 3.49
CA LEU A 105 24.65 -2.63 4.23
C LEU A 105 24.75 -1.35 3.39
N GLN A 106 23.76 -0.48 3.54
CA GLN A 106 23.59 0.77 2.78
C GLN A 106 23.35 0.61 1.26
N MET A 107 23.40 -0.60 0.72
CA MET A 107 22.98 -0.84 -0.67
C MET A 107 21.45 -0.85 -0.79
N PRO A 108 20.89 -0.50 -1.97
CA PRO A 108 19.47 -0.66 -2.26
C PRO A 108 18.97 -2.08 -1.95
N LEU A 109 17.80 -2.23 -1.32
CA LEU A 109 17.19 -3.54 -1.04
C LEU A 109 16.95 -4.38 -2.31
N SER A 110 16.76 -3.71 -3.45
CA SER A 110 16.68 -4.30 -4.79
C SER A 110 18.00 -4.92 -5.27
N SER A 111 19.14 -4.51 -4.70
CA SER A 111 20.49 -5.02 -4.99
C SER A 111 21.03 -5.98 -3.93
N VAL A 112 20.40 -6.06 -2.75
CA VAL A 112 20.81 -7.01 -1.69
C VAL A 112 20.36 -8.42 -2.09
N PRO A 113 21.23 -9.44 -2.05
CA PRO A 113 20.83 -10.82 -2.35
C PRO A 113 19.72 -11.35 -1.43
N ASP A 114 18.81 -12.17 -1.98
CA ASP A 114 17.84 -12.91 -1.17
C ASP A 114 18.59 -13.95 -0.30
N PRO A 115 18.55 -13.86 1.04
CA PRO A 115 19.27 -14.78 1.91
C PRO A 115 18.67 -16.20 1.90
N TRP A 116 17.49 -16.41 1.29
CA TRP A 116 16.88 -17.72 1.07
C TRP A 116 17.12 -18.27 -0.34
N GLY A 117 17.68 -17.47 -1.26
CA GLY A 117 17.95 -17.87 -2.64
C GLY A 117 16.70 -18.15 -3.50
N ALA A 118 15.51 -17.71 -3.08
CA ALA A 118 14.24 -17.98 -3.77
C ALA A 118 13.87 -16.90 -4.79
N HIS A 119 14.40 -15.68 -4.64
CA HIS A 119 14.11 -14.51 -5.47
C HIS A 119 15.40 -13.79 -5.88
N GLN A 120 15.28 -12.85 -6.82
CA GLN A 120 16.41 -12.09 -7.37
C GLN A 120 17.11 -11.21 -6.32
N SER A 121 16.37 -10.71 -5.33
CA SER A 121 16.90 -9.86 -4.26
C SER A 121 16.06 -9.94 -2.99
N PHE A 122 16.56 -9.38 -1.90
CA PHE A 122 15.87 -9.26 -0.62
C PHE A 122 14.55 -8.49 -0.77
N ALA A 123 14.54 -7.38 -1.52
CA ALA A 123 13.31 -6.67 -1.84
C ALA A 123 12.34 -7.56 -2.64
N HIS A 124 12.81 -8.27 -3.67
CA HIS A 124 11.93 -9.15 -4.46
C HIS A 124 11.27 -10.24 -3.61
N HIS A 125 11.99 -10.79 -2.63
CA HIS A 125 11.44 -11.75 -1.68
C HIS A 125 10.31 -11.13 -0.86
N ASN A 126 10.55 -9.98 -0.22
CA ASN A 126 9.54 -9.33 0.61
C ASN A 126 8.35 -8.81 -0.21
N ASN A 127 8.59 -8.40 -1.46
CA ASN A 127 7.54 -8.00 -2.40
C ASN A 127 6.64 -9.18 -2.79
N ALA A 128 7.23 -10.36 -2.99
CA ALA A 128 6.46 -11.58 -3.21
C ALA A 128 5.61 -11.94 -2.00
N LYS A 129 6.14 -11.77 -0.77
CA LYS A 129 5.38 -11.96 0.46
C LYS A 129 4.21 -10.98 0.58
N LEU A 130 4.42 -9.70 0.26
CA LEU A 130 3.32 -8.73 0.27
C LEU A 130 2.22 -9.10 -0.72
N ARG A 131 2.57 -9.43 -1.96
CA ARG A 131 1.59 -9.84 -2.99
C ARG A 131 0.83 -11.10 -2.61
N ALA A 132 1.44 -12.03 -1.87
CA ALA A 132 0.76 -13.23 -1.39
C ALA A 132 -0.15 -12.95 -0.18
N PHE A 133 0.10 -11.85 0.54
CA PHE A 133 -0.63 -11.48 1.74
C PHE A 133 -1.86 -10.59 1.45
N LEU A 134 -1.79 -9.73 0.43
CA LEU A 134 -2.89 -8.85 -0.03
C LEU A 134 -3.86 -9.59 -0.96
#